data_AF-A0A563EK40-F1
#
_entry.id   AF-A0A563EK40-F1
#
_cell.length_a   1.000
_cell.length_b   1.000
_cell.length_c   1.000
_cell.angle_alpha   90.00
_cell.angle_beta   90.00
_cell.angle_gamma   90.00
#
_symmetry.space_group_name_H-M   'P 1'
#
loop_
_entity.id
_entity.type
_entity.pdbx_description
1 polymer ?
#
loop_
_entity_poly.entity_id
_entity_poly.type
_entity_poly.pdbx_seq_one_letter_code
_entity_poly.pdbx_strand_id
1 'polypeptide(L)'
;MSPEEAFGQYLEAMSLRDRTRAEKLDSLYRRLAANVDVMRLLHFVHLNLGPIVLRDHVNPEAHLEARARGWIEGSAPRLTQDGLNAWLDWVEEITPHTRLAPFQELWRVATGW
;
A
#
# COMPACT_ATOMS: atom_id res chain seq x y z
N MET A 1 -16.77 11.65 -2.43
CA MET A 1 -16.61 10.31 -3.01
C MET A 1 -16.14 9.40 -1.91
N SER A 2 -16.88 8.33 -1.62
CA SER A 2 -16.44 7.32 -0.65
C SER A 2 -15.42 6.36 -1.30
N PRO A 3 -14.60 5.66 -0.50
CA PRO A 3 -13.75 4.59 -0.99
C PRO A 3 -14.52 3.50 -1.78
N GLU A 4 -15.76 3.18 -1.38
CA GLU A 4 -16.58 2.20 -2.11
C GLU A 4 -17.04 2.73 -3.48
N GLU A 5 -17.39 4.02 -3.57
CA GLU A 5 -17.74 4.66 -4.84
C GLU A 5 -16.55 4.70 -5.81
N ALA A 6 -15.35 5.02 -5.31
CA ALA A 6 -14.12 5.03 -6.10
C ALA A 6 -13.74 3.62 -6.57
N PHE A 7 -13.94 2.60 -5.73
CA PHE A 7 -13.71 1.21 -6.09
C PHE A 7 -14.66 0.74 -7.21
N GLY A 8 -15.93 1.17 -7.17
CA GLY A 8 -16.89 0.95 -8.24
C GLY A 8 -16.42 1.51 -9.59
N GLN A 9 -15.93 2.77 -9.61
CA GLN A 9 -15.40 3.39 -10.83
C GLN A 9 -14.15 2.68 -11.35
N TYR A 10 -13.28 2.23 -10.45
CA TYR A 10 -12.10 1.44 -10.83
C TYR A 10 -12.48 0.12 -11.51
N LEU A 11 -13.45 -0.63 -10.95
CA LEU A 11 -13.96 -1.85 -11.58
C LEU A 11 -14.57 -1.58 -12.96
N GLU A 12 -15.30 -0.47 -13.11
CA GLU A 12 -15.92 -0.10 -14.37
C GLU A 12 -14.89 0.19 -15.48
N ALA A 13 -13.70 0.70 -15.14
CA ALA A 13 -12.65 0.98 -16.10
C ALA A 13 -11.84 -0.26 -16.53
N MET A 14 -12.01 -1.40 -15.87
CA MET A 14 -11.30 -2.64 -16.21
C MET A 14 -12.03 -3.45 -17.29
N SER A 15 -11.26 -4.19 -18.11
CA SER A 15 -11.82 -5.07 -19.14
C SER A 15 -12.62 -6.22 -18.50
N LEU A 16 -13.62 -6.77 -19.20
CA LEU A 16 -14.41 -7.92 -18.71
C LEU A 16 -13.55 -9.15 -18.36
N ARG A 17 -12.42 -9.33 -19.04
CA ARG A 17 -11.43 -10.40 -18.77
C ARG A 17 -10.64 -10.16 -17.48
N ASP A 18 -10.41 -8.90 -17.12
CA ASP A 18 -9.73 -8.53 -15.87
C ASP A 18 -10.72 -8.41 -14.70
N ARG A 19 -11.97 -8.01 -14.97
CA ARG A 19 -13.07 -8.00 -14.00
C ARG A 19 -13.41 -9.39 -13.48
N THR A 20 -13.17 -10.47 -14.22
CA THR A 20 -13.37 -11.85 -13.71
C THR A 20 -12.35 -12.21 -12.61
N ARG A 21 -11.32 -11.38 -12.37
CA ARG A 21 -10.46 -11.41 -11.17
C ARG A 21 -10.97 -10.47 -10.06
N ALA A 22 -12.24 -10.06 -10.07
CA ALA A 22 -12.86 -9.13 -9.10
C ALA A 22 -12.57 -9.46 -7.62
N GLU A 23 -12.52 -10.74 -7.23
CA GLU A 23 -12.17 -11.13 -5.85
C GLU A 23 -10.73 -10.74 -5.48
N LYS A 24 -9.79 -10.81 -6.44
CA LYS A 24 -8.42 -10.34 -6.25
C LYS A 24 -8.37 -8.81 -6.16
N LEU A 25 -9.29 -8.10 -6.82
CA LEU A 25 -9.37 -6.64 -6.83
C LEU A 25 -10.01 -6.09 -5.56
N ASP A 26 -11.05 -6.73 -5.02
CA ASP A 26 -11.63 -6.39 -3.71
C ASP A 26 -10.65 -6.75 -2.58
N SER A 27 -9.98 -7.90 -2.69
CA SER A 27 -8.89 -8.28 -1.79
C SER A 27 -7.72 -7.29 -1.88
N LEU A 28 -7.36 -6.82 -3.08
CA LEU A 28 -6.37 -5.77 -3.25
C LEU A 28 -6.85 -4.49 -2.57
N TYR A 29 -8.05 -3.99 -2.83
CA TYR A 29 -8.60 -2.80 -2.17
C TYR A 29 -8.58 -2.91 -0.64
N ARG A 30 -9.10 -4.00 -0.07
CA ARG A 30 -9.10 -4.24 1.38
C ARG A 30 -7.68 -4.32 1.94
N ARG A 31 -6.76 -5.00 1.24
CA ARG A 31 -5.34 -5.08 1.65
C ARG A 31 -4.62 -3.76 1.51
N LEU A 32 -4.92 -2.98 0.48
CA LEU A 32 -4.37 -1.64 0.29
C LEU A 32 -4.81 -0.76 1.44
N ALA A 33 -6.12 -0.62 1.66
CA ALA A 33 -6.69 0.19 2.74
C ALA A 33 -6.17 -0.23 4.13
N ALA A 34 -6.03 -1.54 4.38
CA ALA A 34 -5.56 -2.04 5.67
C ALA A 34 -4.04 -1.92 5.88
N ASN A 35 -3.23 -1.90 4.81
CA ASN A 35 -1.77 -1.91 4.93
C ASN A 35 -1.10 -0.61 4.45
N VAL A 36 -1.85 0.43 4.05
CA VAL A 36 -1.29 1.68 3.49
C VAL A 36 -0.14 2.21 4.33
N ASP A 37 -0.36 2.40 5.63
CA ASP A 37 0.61 3.06 6.49
C ASP A 37 1.85 2.17 6.71
N VAL A 38 1.65 0.86 6.83
CA VAL A 38 2.75 -0.11 6.91
C VAL A 38 3.55 -0.14 5.61
N MET A 39 2.90 -0.18 4.45
CA MET A 39 3.59 -0.19 3.16
C MET A 39 4.29 1.14 2.87
N ARG A 40 3.70 2.27 3.28
CA ARG A 40 4.34 3.59 3.24
C ARG A 40 5.62 3.60 4.08
N LEU A 41 5.55 3.06 5.30
CA LEU A 41 6.72 2.89 6.15
C LEU A 41 7.80 2.05 5.47
N LEU A 42 7.46 0.86 4.97
CA LEU A 42 8.43 -0.01 4.29
C LEU A 42 9.06 0.69 3.08
N HIS A 43 8.27 1.44 2.29
CA HIS A 43 8.76 2.19 1.14
C HIS A 43 9.72 3.31 1.56
N PHE A 44 9.41 4.09 2.59
CA PHE A 44 10.30 5.15 3.06
C PHE A 44 11.59 4.61 3.68
N VAL A 45 11.51 3.50 4.40
CA VAL A 45 12.69 2.81 4.93
C VAL A 45 13.54 2.25 3.78
N HIS A 46 12.92 1.69 2.73
CA HIS A 46 13.61 1.23 1.52
C HIS A 46 14.38 2.37 0.83
N LEU A 47 13.75 3.55 0.72
CA LEU A 47 14.37 4.77 0.19
C LEU A 47 15.40 5.40 1.15
N ASN A 48 15.62 4.81 2.32
CA ASN A 48 16.52 5.30 3.37
C ASN A 48 16.19 6.76 3.78
N LEU A 49 14.90 7.09 3.86
CA LEU A 49 14.47 8.40 4.32
C LEU A 49 14.77 8.57 5.80
N GLY A 50 15.21 9.77 6.17
CA GLY A 50 15.59 10.08 7.53
C GLY A 50 14.43 10.02 8.53
N PRO A 51 14.72 9.91 9.84
CA PRO A 51 13.72 9.73 10.89
C PRO A 51 12.71 10.88 11.01
N ILE A 52 13.08 12.10 10.57
CA ILE A 52 12.17 13.24 10.51
C ILE A 52 11.03 12.97 9.53
N VAL A 53 11.36 12.51 8.32
CA VAL A 53 10.36 12.22 7.28
C VAL A 53 9.45 11.07 7.72
N LEU A 54 10.02 10.02 8.31
CA LEU A 54 9.23 8.90 8.84
C LEU A 54 8.22 9.38 9.89
N ARG A 55 8.67 10.17 10.88
CA ARG A 55 7.80 10.68 11.95
C ARG A 55 6.68 11.57 11.41
N ASP A 56 6.98 12.41 10.43
CA ASP A 56 6.03 13.43 9.96
C ASP A 56 5.00 12.86 8.96
N HIS A 57 5.25 11.69 8.38
CA HIS A 57 4.42 11.13 7.30
C HIS A 57 3.95 9.67 7.50
N VAL A 58 4.44 8.98 8.53
CA VAL A 58 4.06 7.60 8.86
C VAL A 58 3.32 7.57 10.20
N ASN A 59 2.19 6.87 10.21
CA ASN A 59 1.43 6.60 11.43
C ASN A 59 2.27 5.78 12.43
N PRO A 60 2.40 6.17 13.71
CA PRO A 60 3.12 5.40 14.73
C PRO A 60 2.66 3.94 14.86
N GLU A 61 1.37 3.64 14.62
CA GLU A 61 0.85 2.27 14.67
C GLU A 61 1.49 1.38 13.59
N ALA A 62 1.82 1.93 12.42
CA ALA A 62 2.49 1.19 11.36
C ALA A 62 3.90 0.75 11.77
N HIS A 63 4.61 1.53 12.60
CA HIS A 63 5.89 1.11 13.15
C HIS A 63 5.75 -0.08 14.11
N LEU A 64 4.73 -0.06 14.96
CA LEU A 64 4.46 -1.15 15.90
C LEU A 64 4.09 -2.42 15.13
N GLU A 65 3.21 -2.30 14.15
CA GLU A 65 2.76 -3.40 13.33
C GLU A 65 3.89 -3.99 12.48
N ALA A 66 4.65 -3.17 11.76
CA ALA A 66 5.77 -3.63 10.95
C ALA A 66 6.85 -4.33 11.80
N ARG A 67 7.09 -3.84 13.02
CA ARG A 67 8.01 -4.50 13.96
C ARG A 67 7.44 -5.81 14.49
N ALA A 68 6.15 -5.85 14.82
CA ALA A 68 5.48 -7.09 15.27
C ALA A 68 5.48 -8.18 14.19
N ARG A 69 5.38 -7.79 12.91
CA ARG A 69 5.51 -8.68 11.74
C ARG A 69 6.96 -9.08 11.43
N GLY A 70 7.95 -8.52 12.12
CA GLY A 70 9.37 -8.78 11.86
C GLY A 70 9.89 -8.16 10.57
N TRP A 71 9.18 -7.18 10.00
CA TRP A 71 9.52 -6.55 8.71
C TRP A 71 10.52 -5.41 8.85
N ILE A 72 10.59 -4.79 10.03
CA ILE A 72 11.60 -3.79 10.35
C ILE A 72 12.30 -4.10 11.67
N GLU A 73 13.55 -3.68 11.78
CA GLU A 73 14.38 -3.84 12.97
C GLU A 73 15.10 -2.54 13.37
N GLY A 74 15.62 -2.51 14.60
CA GLY A 74 16.43 -1.40 15.11
C GLY A 74 15.61 -0.18 15.59
N SER A 75 16.30 0.75 16.24
CA SER A 75 15.77 2.05 16.65
C SER A 75 15.72 3.04 15.49
N ALA A 76 16.75 3.01 14.63
CA ALA A 76 16.67 3.50 13.26
C ALA A 76 16.11 2.36 12.41
N PRO A 77 14.86 2.45 11.91
CA PRO A 77 14.20 1.34 11.25
C PRO A 77 14.96 0.96 9.98
N ARG A 78 15.25 -0.34 9.84
CA ARG A 78 15.80 -0.95 8.63
C ARG A 78 14.92 -2.11 8.21
N LEU A 79 14.78 -2.33 6.91
CA LEU A 79 14.07 -3.51 6.40
C LEU A 79 14.85 -4.78 6.74
N THR A 80 14.13 -5.78 7.24
CA THR A 80 14.61 -7.16 7.25
C THR A 80 14.43 -7.77 5.85
N GLN A 81 14.93 -8.99 5.64
CA GLN A 81 14.67 -9.70 4.38
C GLN A 81 13.17 -9.94 4.16
N ASP A 82 12.44 -10.29 5.22
CA ASP A 82 10.99 -10.52 5.15
C ASP A 82 10.24 -9.22 4.84
N GLY A 83 10.67 -8.10 5.43
CA GLY A 83 10.12 -6.79 5.11
C GLY A 83 10.39 -6.34 3.67
N LEU A 84 11.60 -6.63 3.15
CA LEU A 84 11.92 -6.37 1.75
C LEU A 84 11.06 -7.20 0.80
N ASN A 85 10.88 -8.49 1.09
CA ASN A 85 10.02 -9.37 0.29
C ASN A 85 8.55 -8.88 0.32
N ALA A 86 8.03 -8.54 1.50
CA ALA A 86 6.67 -8.01 1.64
C ALA A 86 6.47 -6.70 0.86
N TRP A 87 7.48 -5.82 0.86
CA TRP A 87 7.44 -4.59 0.06
C TRP A 87 7.47 -4.89 -1.45
N LEU A 88 8.33 -5.81 -1.91
CA LEU A 88 8.41 -6.20 -3.31
C LEU A 88 7.10 -6.80 -3.82
N ASP A 89 6.53 -7.75 -3.07
CA ASP A 89 5.23 -8.38 -3.40
C ASP A 89 4.15 -7.31 -3.58
N TRP A 90 4.13 -6.32 -2.69
CA TRP A 90 3.19 -5.22 -2.75
C TRP A 90 3.41 -4.32 -3.97
N VAL A 91 4.67 -3.97 -4.30
CA VAL A 91 5.00 -3.17 -5.49
C VAL A 91 4.61 -3.90 -6.77
N GLU A 92 4.90 -5.19 -6.87
CA GLU A 92 4.53 -6.01 -8.01
C GLU A 92 3.01 -6.06 -8.20
N GLU A 93 2.26 -6.12 -7.10
CA GLU A 93 0.80 -6.18 -7.13
C GLU A 93 0.16 -4.87 -7.61
N ILE A 94 0.67 -3.71 -7.16
CA ILE A 94 0.08 -2.41 -7.51
C ILE A 94 0.54 -1.87 -8.87
N THR A 95 1.78 -2.19 -9.28
CA THR A 95 2.45 -1.59 -10.44
C THR A 95 1.60 -1.63 -11.73
N PRO A 96 0.92 -2.74 -12.07
CA PRO A 96 0.04 -2.81 -13.25
C PRO A 96 -1.10 -1.79 -13.25
N HIS A 97 -1.48 -1.28 -12.07
CA HIS A 97 -2.63 -0.41 -11.87
C HIS A 97 -2.26 1.06 -11.74
N THR A 98 -1.01 1.39 -11.41
CA THR A 98 -0.53 2.76 -11.14
C THR A 98 -0.78 3.78 -12.25
N ARG A 99 -0.93 3.32 -13.50
CA ARG A 99 -1.20 4.19 -14.67
C ARG A 99 -2.69 4.40 -14.98
N LEU A 100 -3.59 3.72 -14.26
CA LEU A 100 -5.02 3.83 -14.46
C LEU A 100 -5.56 4.99 -13.62
N ALA A 101 -6.10 6.04 -14.25
CA ALA A 101 -6.65 7.19 -13.53
C ALA A 101 -7.71 6.81 -12.46
N PRO A 102 -8.59 5.83 -12.68
CA PRO A 102 -9.53 5.37 -11.65
C PRO A 102 -8.85 4.69 -10.45
N PHE A 103 -7.73 3.99 -10.68
CA PHE A 103 -6.93 3.43 -9.59
C PHE A 103 -6.23 4.52 -8.79
N GLN A 104 -5.72 5.56 -9.45
CA GLN A 104 -5.11 6.72 -8.80
C GLN A 104 -6.12 7.46 -7.91
N GLU A 105 -7.37 7.60 -8.36
CA GLU A 105 -8.43 8.20 -7.55
C GLU A 105 -8.81 7.30 -6.36
N LEU A 106 -8.96 5.99 -6.57
CA LEU A 106 -9.17 5.02 -5.49
C LEU A 106 -8.04 5.10 -4.44
N TRP A 107 -6.80 5.11 -4.92
CA TRP A 107 -5.60 5.25 -4.10
C TRP A 107 -5.70 6.52 -3.26
N ARG A 108 -5.90 7.68 -3.90
CA ARG A 108 -6.04 8.98 -3.25
C ARG A 108 -7.13 9.03 -2.19
N VAL A 109 -8.29 8.44 -2.46
CA VAL A 109 -9.41 8.42 -1.51
C VAL A 109 -9.15 7.47 -0.33
N ALA A 110 -8.55 6.30 -0.58
CA ALA A 110 -8.28 5.30 0.46
C ALA A 110 -7.07 5.67 1.34
N THR A 111 -6.05 6.31 0.76
CA THR A 111 -4.75 6.53 1.40
C THR A 111 -4.47 8.00 1.73
N GLY A 112 -5.28 8.92 1.19
CA GLY A 112 -5.04 10.37 1.26
C GLY A 112 -3.85 10.84 0.43
N TRP A 113 -3.35 10.03 -0.51
CA TRP A 113 -2.11 10.25 -1.29
C TRP A 113 -2.36 10.19 -2.79
#